data_AF-A0A8S3FP75-F1
#
_entry.id   AF-A0A8S3FP75-F1
#
_cell.length_a   1.000
_cell.length_b   1.000
_cell.length_c   1.000
_cell.angle_alpha   90.00
_cell.angle_beta   90.00
_cell.angle_gamma   90.00
#
_symmetry.space_group_name_H-M   'P 1'
#
loop_
_entity.id
_entity.type
_entity.pdbx_description
1 polymer ?
#
loop_
_entity_poly.entity_id
_entity_poly.type
_entity_poly.pdbx_seq_one_letter_code
_entity_poly.pdbx_strand_id
1 'polypeptide(L)'
;MSRANQPAHKVVVRRNGRNEIRNAGQPLNRAKSADQRKNHQRHEQRGHIDRNSLEEYGHYFKNGKLVSIEDDAPFEFDVYPSNEDNHRRYNAIGRLITDYIYGLLEKQCGLIRIPIPIDAKRSEPTGFFFASDNLGNAEYLMIIIHGTGAVRAGQWSRKLIMNENLQAGSQIEYIQRARACGYSVIVTNTNLHTDESSESVLNATKRIR
;
A
#
# COMPACT_ATOMS: atom_id res chain seq x y z
N MET A 1 15.44 -22.55 -67.72
CA MET A 1 16.29 -21.46 -67.18
C MET A 1 15.60 -20.89 -65.95
N SER A 2 16.21 -21.12 -64.78
CA SER A 2 15.70 -20.80 -63.44
C SER A 2 15.82 -19.29 -63.17
N ARG A 3 14.75 -18.63 -62.73
CA ARG A 3 14.81 -17.25 -62.22
C ARG A 3 15.12 -17.29 -60.72
N ALA A 4 16.34 -16.93 -60.38
CA ALA A 4 16.81 -16.75 -59.01
C ALA A 4 16.07 -15.57 -58.33
N ASN A 5 15.58 -15.84 -57.12
CA ASN A 5 14.94 -14.88 -56.23
C ASN A 5 16.05 -13.99 -55.61
N GLN A 6 16.02 -12.67 -55.84
CA GLN A 6 16.91 -11.73 -55.14
C GLN A 6 16.40 -11.51 -53.70
N PRO A 7 17.27 -11.47 -52.67
CA PRO A 7 16.83 -11.21 -51.30
C PRO A 7 16.53 -9.72 -51.09
N ALA A 8 15.43 -9.43 -50.38
CA ALA A 8 15.01 -8.08 -50.02
C ALA A 8 16.05 -7.37 -49.13
N HIS A 9 16.33 -6.10 -49.46
CA HIS A 9 17.21 -5.23 -48.68
C HIS A 9 16.65 -4.96 -47.29
N LYS A 10 17.41 -5.30 -46.24
CA LYS A 10 17.16 -4.89 -44.85
C LYS A 10 17.72 -3.49 -44.62
N VAL A 11 16.89 -2.57 -44.15
CA VAL A 11 17.32 -1.24 -43.70
C VAL A 11 17.50 -1.26 -42.19
N VAL A 12 18.71 -0.95 -41.72
CA VAL A 12 19.04 -0.81 -40.29
C VAL A 12 18.80 0.64 -39.89
N VAL A 13 17.84 0.89 -38.99
CA VAL A 13 17.59 2.23 -38.41
C VAL A 13 17.97 2.20 -36.94
N ARG A 14 18.86 3.11 -36.53
CA ARG A 14 19.30 3.26 -35.14
C ARG A 14 18.35 4.19 -34.37
N ARG A 15 17.75 3.69 -33.30
CA ARG A 15 17.16 4.50 -32.22
C ARG A 15 17.49 3.88 -30.87
N ASN A 16 18.00 4.69 -29.94
CA ASN A 16 18.27 4.34 -28.53
C ASN A 16 19.02 3.01 -28.30
N GLY A 17 20.17 2.83 -28.98
CA GLY A 17 21.19 1.87 -28.54
C GLY A 17 20.87 0.36 -28.66
N ARG A 18 19.79 -0.05 -29.32
CA ARG A 18 19.53 -1.46 -29.65
C ARG A 18 19.18 -1.63 -31.13
N ASN A 19 19.75 -2.65 -31.77
CA ASN A 19 19.45 -3.00 -33.17
C ASN A 19 18.21 -3.90 -33.21
N GLU A 20 17.11 -3.42 -33.80
CA GLU A 20 15.96 -4.26 -34.19
C GLU A 20 15.95 -4.51 -35.70
N ILE A 21 15.62 -5.74 -36.10
CA ILE A 21 15.39 -6.10 -37.51
C ILE A 21 13.87 -6.15 -37.74
N ARG A 22 13.36 -5.36 -38.69
CA ARG A 22 11.94 -5.36 -39.10
C ARG A 22 11.79 -5.75 -40.57
N ASN A 23 10.74 -6.51 -40.88
CA ASN A 23 10.28 -6.75 -42.25
C ASN A 23 9.24 -5.68 -42.63
N ALA A 24 9.39 -5.07 -43.81
CA ALA A 24 8.46 -4.08 -44.34
C ALA A 24 7.16 -4.75 -44.78
N GLY A 25 6.01 -4.33 -44.24
CA GLY A 25 4.69 -4.72 -44.79
C GLY A 25 3.50 -4.90 -43.86
N GLN A 26 3.52 -4.51 -42.58
CA GLN A 26 2.31 -4.60 -41.72
C GLN A 26 1.64 -3.23 -41.50
N PRO A 27 0.31 -3.11 -41.70
CA PRO A 27 -0.42 -1.87 -41.51
C PRO A 27 -0.61 -1.51 -40.01
N LEU A 28 -0.67 -0.21 -39.74
CA LEU A 28 -0.97 0.39 -38.44
C LEU A 28 -2.47 0.25 -38.08
N ASN A 29 -2.72 0.00 -36.79
CA ASN A 29 -3.96 0.19 -36.02
C ASN A 29 -5.17 -0.74 -36.24
N ARG A 30 -5.59 -1.38 -35.14
CA ARG A 30 -7.02 -1.59 -34.84
C ARG A 30 -7.31 -1.36 -33.35
N ALA A 31 -8.06 -0.28 -33.12
CA ALA A 31 -8.95 0.08 -32.04
C ALA A 31 -8.94 -0.74 -30.73
N LYS A 32 -8.65 -0.06 -29.60
CA LYS A 32 -9.14 -0.46 -28.26
C LYS A 32 -10.66 -0.63 -28.31
N SER A 33 -11.16 -1.74 -27.76
CA SER A 33 -12.59 -2.09 -27.77
C SER A 33 -13.44 -1.01 -27.07
N ALA A 34 -14.72 -0.92 -27.44
CA ALA A 34 -15.65 0.06 -26.90
C ALA A 34 -15.83 -0.03 -25.37
N ASP A 35 -15.58 -1.20 -24.77
CA ASP A 35 -15.62 -1.39 -23.30
C ASP A 35 -14.45 -0.72 -22.59
N GLN A 36 -13.24 -0.80 -23.15
CA GLN A 36 -12.08 -0.11 -22.58
C GLN A 36 -12.25 1.41 -22.64
N ARG A 37 -12.96 1.92 -23.66
CA ARG A 37 -13.25 3.37 -23.79
C ARG A 37 -14.35 3.83 -22.84
N LYS A 38 -15.35 3.00 -22.57
CA LYS A 38 -16.43 3.31 -21.60
C LYS A 38 -15.91 3.31 -20.15
N ASN A 39 -14.98 2.43 -19.80
CA ASN A 39 -14.31 2.49 -18.49
C ASN A 39 -13.40 3.72 -18.36
N HIS A 40 -12.67 4.10 -19.43
CA HIS A 40 -11.84 5.30 -19.43
C HIS A 40 -12.67 6.59 -19.24
N GLN A 41 -13.80 6.72 -19.95
CA GLN A 41 -14.66 7.90 -19.84
C GLN A 41 -15.41 8.00 -18.51
N ARG A 42 -15.67 6.89 -17.81
CA ARG A 42 -16.27 6.91 -16.47
C ARG A 42 -15.32 7.42 -15.39
N HIS A 43 -14.01 7.27 -15.58
CA HIS A 43 -13.00 7.70 -14.62
C HIS A 43 -12.62 9.18 -14.73
N GLU A 44 -12.75 9.79 -15.89
CA GLU A 44 -12.32 11.19 -16.14
C GLU A 44 -13.31 12.26 -15.60
N GLN A 45 -14.53 11.89 -15.20
CA GLN A 45 -15.57 12.86 -14.79
C GLN A 45 -15.91 12.89 -13.29
N ARG A 46 -15.25 12.12 -12.44
CA ARG A 46 -15.45 12.23 -10.99
C ARG A 46 -14.46 13.23 -10.43
N GLY A 47 -14.97 14.40 -10.02
CA GLY A 47 -14.25 15.33 -9.15
C GLY A 47 -13.59 14.58 -7.98
N HIS A 48 -12.50 15.14 -7.48
CA HIS A 48 -11.62 14.52 -6.49
C HIS A 48 -12.36 14.26 -5.17
N ILE A 49 -13.02 13.10 -5.08
CA ILE A 49 -13.60 12.58 -3.85
C ILE A 49 -12.50 11.75 -3.19
N ASP A 50 -11.98 12.23 -2.07
CA ASP A 50 -11.14 11.42 -1.19
C ASP A 50 -11.98 10.23 -0.72
N ARG A 51 -11.61 9.05 -1.19
CA ARG A 51 -12.23 7.77 -0.83
C ARG A 51 -11.73 7.33 0.54
N ASN A 52 -12.61 6.75 1.35
CA ASN A 52 -12.38 6.47 2.78
C ASN A 52 -12.12 4.99 3.10
N SER A 53 -12.14 4.09 2.12
CA SER A 53 -11.92 2.65 2.31
C SER A 53 -11.14 2.02 1.16
N LEU A 54 -10.52 0.86 1.41
CA LEU A 54 -9.80 0.12 0.36
C LEU A 54 -10.77 -0.29 -0.75
N GLU A 55 -11.99 -0.64 -0.37
CA GLU A 55 -13.05 -1.09 -1.26
C GLU A 55 -13.47 0.02 -2.22
N GLU A 56 -13.56 1.26 -1.74
CA GLU A 56 -13.80 2.41 -2.61
C GLU A 56 -12.65 2.60 -3.60
N TYR A 57 -11.40 2.28 -3.22
CA TYR A 57 -10.26 2.22 -4.14
C TYR A 57 -10.24 0.97 -5.04
N GLY A 58 -11.22 0.08 -4.92
CA GLY A 58 -11.33 -1.13 -5.74
C GLY A 58 -10.50 -2.30 -5.24
N HIS A 59 -10.06 -2.28 -3.98
CA HIS A 59 -9.19 -3.30 -3.40
C HIS A 59 -9.71 -3.88 -2.09
N TYR A 60 -9.28 -5.10 -1.78
CA TYR A 60 -9.48 -5.72 -0.46
C TYR A 60 -8.35 -6.73 -0.16
N PHE A 61 -8.23 -7.15 1.10
CA PHE A 61 -7.29 -8.20 1.48
C PHE A 61 -7.94 -9.58 1.38
N LYS A 62 -7.40 -10.44 0.51
CA LYS A 62 -7.77 -11.86 0.38
C LYS A 62 -6.58 -12.72 0.76
N ASN A 63 -6.71 -13.55 1.79
CA ASN A 63 -5.62 -14.41 2.30
C ASN A 63 -4.31 -13.64 2.52
N GLY A 64 -4.41 -12.42 3.04
CA GLY A 64 -3.28 -11.52 3.29
C GLY A 64 -2.72 -10.81 2.06
N LYS A 65 -3.23 -11.03 0.84
CA LYS A 65 -2.84 -10.31 -0.37
C LYS A 65 -3.80 -9.19 -0.70
N LEU A 66 -3.29 -8.01 -1.05
CA LEU A 66 -4.11 -6.93 -1.58
C LEU A 66 -4.47 -7.23 -3.04
N VAL A 67 -5.75 -7.37 -3.33
CA VAL A 67 -6.25 -7.74 -4.65
C VAL A 67 -7.39 -6.82 -5.10
N SER A 68 -7.62 -6.75 -6.40
CA SER A 68 -8.77 -6.10 -7.03
C SER A 68 -10.08 -6.75 -6.62
N ILE A 69 -11.13 -5.94 -6.40
CA ILE A 69 -12.49 -6.44 -6.12
C ILE A 69 -13.12 -7.09 -7.37
N GLU A 70 -12.74 -6.66 -8.57
CA GLU A 70 -13.41 -7.09 -9.80
C GLU A 70 -13.03 -8.53 -10.20
N ASP A 71 -11.76 -8.89 -10.03
CA ASP A 71 -11.17 -10.10 -10.64
C ASP A 71 -10.05 -10.73 -9.80
N ASP A 72 -9.86 -10.28 -8.55
CA ASP A 72 -8.77 -10.70 -7.67
C ASP A 72 -7.34 -10.47 -8.25
N ALA A 73 -7.20 -9.61 -9.26
CA ALA A 73 -5.88 -9.27 -9.81
C ALA A 73 -4.98 -8.60 -8.75
N PRO A 74 -3.65 -8.79 -8.82
CA PRO A 74 -2.69 -8.11 -7.94
C PRO A 74 -2.75 -6.59 -8.06
N PHE A 75 -2.21 -5.90 -7.06
CA PHE A 75 -2.08 -4.44 -7.09
C PHE A 75 -1.23 -3.96 -8.29
N GLU A 76 -1.80 -3.06 -9.09
CA GLU A 76 -1.10 -2.36 -10.18
C GLU A 76 -0.87 -0.90 -9.77
N PHE A 77 0.34 -0.36 -9.95
CA PHE A 77 0.65 1.03 -9.60
C PHE A 77 0.24 2.01 -10.72
N ASP A 78 0.65 1.73 -11.96
CA ASP A 78 0.53 2.61 -13.12
C ASP A 78 -0.83 2.53 -13.83
N VAL A 79 -1.89 2.98 -13.15
CA VAL A 79 -3.27 2.92 -13.67
C VAL A 79 -3.71 4.19 -14.41
N TYR A 80 -3.09 5.33 -14.10
CA TYR A 80 -3.34 6.62 -14.75
C TYR A 80 -2.17 7.04 -15.64
N PRO A 81 -2.41 7.86 -16.68
CA PRO A 81 -1.33 8.46 -17.48
C PRO A 81 -0.45 9.43 -16.66
N SER A 82 -1.04 10.03 -15.62
CA SER A 82 -0.37 10.98 -14.74
C SER A 82 0.37 10.25 -13.63
N ASN A 83 1.69 10.42 -13.59
CA ASN A 83 2.50 9.92 -12.49
C ASN A 83 2.05 10.51 -11.14
N GLU A 84 1.64 11.77 -11.11
CA GLU A 84 1.18 12.42 -9.88
C GLU A 84 -0.08 11.74 -9.32
N ASP A 85 -1.05 11.42 -10.18
CA ASP A 85 -2.28 10.76 -9.75
C ASP A 85 -2.02 9.32 -9.28
N ASN A 86 -1.09 8.60 -9.92
CA ASN A 86 -0.65 7.27 -9.45
C ASN A 86 -0.01 7.35 -8.05
N HIS A 87 0.87 8.33 -7.82
CA HIS A 87 1.48 8.54 -6.50
C HIS A 87 0.43 8.94 -5.45
N ARG A 88 -0.54 9.81 -5.81
CA ARG A 88 -1.63 10.22 -4.91
C ARG A 88 -2.48 9.01 -4.50
N ARG A 89 -2.90 8.19 -5.46
CA ARG A 89 -3.66 6.94 -5.19
C ARG A 89 -2.86 5.97 -4.33
N TYR A 90 -1.60 5.73 -4.66
CA TYR A 90 -0.71 4.86 -3.90
C TYR A 90 -0.56 5.31 -2.44
N ASN A 91 -0.42 6.63 -2.20
CA ASN A 91 -0.33 7.17 -0.86
C ASN A 91 -1.65 7.03 -0.09
N ALA A 92 -2.79 7.29 -0.74
CA ALA A 92 -4.10 7.12 -0.11
C ALA A 92 -4.36 5.66 0.29
N ILE A 93 -4.11 4.70 -0.61
CA ILE A 93 -4.20 3.26 -0.29
C ILE A 93 -3.21 2.90 0.82
N GLY A 94 -2.00 3.44 0.80
CA GLY A 94 -1.01 3.23 1.86
C GLY A 94 -1.46 3.70 3.25
N ARG A 95 -2.22 4.80 3.33
CA ARG A 95 -2.84 5.26 4.58
C ARG A 95 -3.91 4.29 5.06
N LEU A 96 -4.79 3.85 4.16
CA LEU A 96 -5.84 2.87 4.49
C LEU A 96 -5.28 1.51 4.95
N ILE A 97 -4.17 1.06 4.33
CA ILE A 97 -3.43 -0.13 4.78
C ILE A 97 -2.85 0.07 6.18
N THR A 98 -2.39 1.28 6.51
CA THR A 98 -1.90 1.58 7.86
C THR A 98 -3.01 1.39 8.89
N ASP A 99 -4.20 1.93 8.64
CA ASP A 99 -5.34 1.79 9.54
C ASP A 99 -5.80 0.33 9.65
N TYR A 100 -5.79 -0.40 8.54
CA TYR A 100 -6.08 -1.83 8.52
C TYR A 100 -5.08 -2.61 9.40
N ILE A 101 -3.78 -2.36 9.27
CA ILE A 101 -2.74 -3.02 10.07
C ILE A 101 -2.88 -2.67 11.55
N TYR A 102 -3.18 -1.42 11.89
CA TYR A 102 -3.47 -1.08 13.29
C TYR A 102 -4.63 -1.91 13.85
N GLY A 103 -5.71 -2.09 13.07
CA GLY A 103 -6.81 -2.97 13.46
C GLY A 103 -6.37 -4.42 13.67
N LEU A 104 -5.40 -4.93 12.90
CA LEU A 104 -4.83 -6.26 13.10
C LEU A 104 -3.96 -6.34 14.35
N LEU A 105 -3.16 -5.31 14.65
CA LEU A 105 -2.38 -5.25 15.90
C LEU A 105 -3.29 -5.32 17.12
N GLU A 106 -4.44 -4.66 17.08
CA GLU A 106 -5.41 -4.70 18.17
C GLU A 106 -6.14 -6.04 18.25
N LYS A 107 -6.75 -6.46 17.14
CA LYS A 107 -7.66 -7.62 17.13
C LYS A 107 -6.93 -8.97 17.13
N GLN A 108 -5.80 -9.07 16.45
CA GLN A 108 -5.08 -10.34 16.25
C GLN A 108 -3.81 -10.46 17.08
N CYS A 109 -3.20 -9.34 17.48
CA CYS A 109 -2.00 -9.37 18.33
C CYS A 109 -2.30 -9.03 19.80
N GLY A 110 -3.51 -8.56 20.11
CA GLY A 110 -3.92 -8.19 21.46
C GLY A 110 -3.10 -7.02 22.01
N LEU A 111 -2.73 -6.08 21.14
CA LEU A 111 -2.04 -4.85 21.55
C LEU A 111 -3.04 -3.71 21.74
N ILE A 112 -2.73 -2.78 22.63
CA ILE A 112 -3.50 -1.56 22.88
C ILE A 112 -2.69 -0.34 22.49
N ARG A 113 -3.37 0.71 22.02
CA ARG A 113 -2.74 2.02 21.78
C ARG A 113 -2.50 2.73 23.11
N ILE A 114 -1.26 3.09 23.40
CA ILE A 114 -0.87 3.90 24.54
C ILE A 114 -0.56 5.32 24.05
N PRO A 115 -1.31 6.35 24.48
CA PRO A 115 -1.06 7.74 24.08
C PRO A 115 0.24 8.27 24.67
N ILE A 116 0.91 9.15 23.93
CA ILE A 116 2.08 9.91 24.42
C ILE A 116 1.89 11.40 24.10
N PRO A 117 2.12 12.31 25.06
CA PRO A 117 2.23 12.04 26.49
C PRO A 117 0.89 11.54 27.07
N ILE A 118 0.94 10.85 28.21
CA ILE A 118 -0.25 10.24 28.86
C ILE A 118 -1.20 11.33 29.39
N ASP A 119 -0.65 12.47 29.77
CA ASP A 119 -1.31 13.64 30.35
C ASP A 119 -1.39 14.83 29.38
N ALA A 120 -1.40 14.55 28.07
CA ALA A 120 -1.40 15.57 27.04
C ALA A 120 -2.50 16.62 27.24
N LYS A 121 -2.10 17.89 27.27
CA LYS A 121 -3.05 19.00 27.20
C LYS A 121 -3.61 19.11 25.78
N ARG A 122 -4.78 19.74 25.64
CA ARG A 122 -5.47 19.90 24.35
C ARG A 122 -4.61 20.54 23.25
N SER A 123 -3.66 21.40 23.62
CA SER A 123 -2.77 22.11 22.68
C SER A 123 -1.44 21.39 22.44
N GLU A 124 -1.16 20.31 23.14
CA GLU A 124 0.12 19.60 23.03
C GLU A 124 0.07 18.57 21.89
N PRO A 125 1.16 18.42 21.11
CA PRO A 125 1.26 17.35 20.14
C PRO A 125 1.11 15.98 20.83
N THR A 126 0.36 15.09 20.20
CA THR A 126 0.14 13.73 20.70
C THR A 126 0.55 12.69 19.68
N GLY A 127 1.00 11.55 20.18
CA GLY A 127 1.21 10.35 19.41
C GLY A 127 0.75 9.13 20.18
N PHE A 128 1.11 7.95 19.69
CA PHE A 128 0.88 6.71 20.40
C PHE A 128 1.87 5.64 19.97
N PHE A 129 2.02 4.62 20.80
CA PHE A 129 2.64 3.34 20.43
C PHE A 129 1.68 2.20 20.76
N PHE A 130 1.95 1.00 20.26
CA PHE A 130 1.21 -0.19 20.68
C PHE A 130 1.97 -0.93 21.76
N ALA A 131 1.26 -1.40 22.77
CA ALA A 131 1.81 -2.24 23.82
C ALA A 131 0.92 -3.44 24.09
N SER A 132 1.50 -4.54 24.57
CA SER A 132 0.73 -5.65 25.11
C SER A 132 0.26 -5.37 26.54
N ASP A 133 -0.81 -6.05 26.94
CA ASP A 133 -1.44 -5.96 28.26
C ASP A 133 -0.55 -6.41 29.44
N ASN A 134 0.40 -7.31 29.20
CA ASN A 134 1.34 -7.82 30.19
C ASN A 134 2.61 -6.97 30.37
N LEU A 135 2.62 -5.72 29.87
CA LEU A 135 3.76 -4.82 30.02
C LEU A 135 4.11 -4.63 31.51
N GLY A 136 5.40 -4.80 31.86
CA GLY A 136 5.89 -4.72 33.24
C GLY A 136 5.71 -5.99 34.07
N ASN A 137 4.95 -6.98 33.58
CA ASN A 137 4.70 -8.26 34.26
C ASN A 137 5.35 -9.47 33.57
N ALA A 138 5.94 -9.27 32.39
CA ALA A 138 6.64 -10.31 31.64
C ALA A 138 8.14 -10.32 31.96
N GLU A 139 8.76 -11.51 31.93
CA GLU A 139 10.21 -11.67 32.10
C GLU A 139 11.01 -11.00 30.97
N TYR A 140 10.46 -11.03 29.74
CA TYR A 140 11.10 -10.48 28.56
C TYR A 140 10.25 -9.38 27.93
N LEU A 141 10.93 -8.36 27.41
CA LEU A 141 10.34 -7.26 26.63
C LEU A 141 10.95 -7.26 25.22
N MET A 142 10.09 -7.32 24.20
CA MET A 142 10.47 -7.08 22.81
C MET A 142 10.00 -5.69 22.39
N ILE A 143 10.92 -4.85 21.93
CA ILE A 143 10.61 -3.53 21.37
C ILE A 143 10.87 -3.58 19.86
N ILE A 144 9.85 -3.34 19.06
CA ILE A 144 9.95 -3.24 17.61
C ILE A 144 9.95 -1.78 17.19
N ILE A 145 10.99 -1.39 16.45
CA ILE A 145 11.14 -0.06 15.86
C ILE A 145 11.23 -0.23 14.35
N HIS A 146 10.30 0.37 13.61
CA HIS A 146 10.35 0.37 12.15
C HIS A 146 11.34 1.44 11.64
N GLY A 147 11.77 1.28 10.39
CA GLY A 147 12.64 2.26 9.72
C GLY A 147 11.95 3.61 9.45
N THR A 148 12.66 4.52 8.81
CA THR A 148 12.17 5.86 8.46
C THR A 148 11.21 5.86 7.27
N GLY A 149 10.52 6.97 7.04
CA GLY A 149 9.71 7.23 5.86
C GLY A 149 8.22 6.92 6.05
N ALA A 150 7.61 6.33 5.03
CA ALA A 150 6.15 6.19 4.94
C ALA A 150 5.58 4.93 5.62
N VAL A 151 6.42 4.16 6.31
CA VAL A 151 5.98 3.05 7.16
C VAL A 151 5.56 3.57 8.53
N ARG A 152 4.64 2.85 9.18
CA ARG A 152 4.11 3.13 10.52
C ARG A 152 4.17 1.86 11.37
N ALA A 153 3.76 1.97 12.64
CA ALA A 153 3.71 0.82 13.55
C ALA A 153 3.04 -0.41 12.89
N GLY A 154 3.66 -1.58 13.04
CA GLY A 154 3.20 -2.82 12.45
C GLY A 154 3.73 -3.10 11.03
N GLN A 155 4.46 -2.19 10.39
CA GLN A 155 4.87 -2.32 8.98
C GLN A 155 6.38 -2.44 8.82
N TRP A 156 6.81 -3.33 7.92
CA TRP A 156 8.15 -3.35 7.36
C TRP A 156 8.23 -2.60 6.03
N SER A 157 7.22 -2.77 5.17
CA SER A 157 7.24 -2.15 3.84
C SER A 157 5.83 -2.12 3.22
N ARG A 158 5.36 -0.91 2.88
CA ARG A 158 4.13 -0.72 2.10
C ARG A 158 4.20 -1.47 0.76
N LYS A 159 5.36 -1.45 0.11
CA LYS A 159 5.58 -2.13 -1.18
C LYS A 159 5.38 -3.63 -1.06
N LEU A 160 5.91 -4.26 -0.01
CA LEU A 160 5.73 -5.70 0.22
C LEU A 160 4.28 -6.03 0.58
N ILE A 161 3.63 -5.21 1.42
CA ILE A 161 2.21 -5.40 1.77
C ILE A 161 1.33 -5.38 0.53
N MET A 162 1.54 -4.40 -0.36
CA MET A 162 0.71 -4.22 -1.56
C MET A 162 0.99 -5.26 -2.65
N ASN A 163 2.25 -5.65 -2.86
CA ASN A 163 2.61 -6.51 -4.00
C ASN A 163 2.79 -7.99 -3.64
N GLU A 164 3.07 -8.32 -2.38
CA GLU A 164 3.34 -9.70 -1.96
C GLU A 164 2.26 -10.22 -1.02
N ASN A 165 2.22 -9.72 0.22
CA ASN A 165 1.21 -9.99 1.25
C ASN A 165 1.55 -9.30 2.59
N LEU A 166 0.60 -9.33 3.51
CA LEU A 166 0.74 -8.85 4.89
C LEU A 166 1.89 -9.54 5.65
N GLN A 167 2.11 -10.84 5.46
CA GLN A 167 3.14 -11.57 6.22
C GLN A 167 4.55 -11.05 5.87
N ALA A 168 4.86 -10.91 4.58
CA ALA A 168 6.15 -10.41 4.10
C ALA A 168 6.36 -8.92 4.48
N GLY A 169 5.28 -8.14 4.47
CA GLY A 169 5.37 -6.70 4.62
C GLY A 169 5.07 -6.13 6.02
N SER A 170 4.67 -6.96 6.98
CA SER A 170 4.26 -6.52 8.33
C SER A 170 5.03 -7.20 9.46
N GLN A 171 4.91 -6.62 10.65
CA GLN A 171 5.53 -7.09 11.89
C GLN A 171 4.68 -8.16 12.59
N ILE A 172 3.49 -8.47 12.07
CA ILE A 172 2.44 -9.22 12.78
C ILE A 172 2.91 -10.61 13.22
N GLU A 173 3.57 -11.37 12.33
CA GLU A 173 4.04 -12.72 12.65
C GLU A 173 5.05 -12.72 13.81
N TYR A 174 5.97 -11.74 13.82
CA TYR A 174 6.97 -11.58 14.88
C TYR A 174 6.30 -11.24 16.22
N ILE A 175 5.31 -10.36 16.20
CA ILE A 175 4.54 -9.96 17.38
C ILE A 175 3.77 -11.15 17.93
N GLN A 176 3.06 -11.89 17.07
CA GLN A 176 2.29 -13.08 17.48
C GLN A 176 3.19 -14.15 18.09
N ARG A 177 4.37 -14.39 17.49
CA ARG A 177 5.36 -15.33 18.03
C ARG A 177 5.88 -14.89 19.40
N ALA A 178 6.23 -13.62 19.57
CA ALA A 178 6.69 -13.10 20.86
C ALA A 178 5.60 -13.20 21.94
N ARG A 179 4.34 -12.89 21.58
CA ARG A 179 3.19 -13.05 22.48
C ARG A 179 2.98 -14.52 22.87
N ALA A 180 3.09 -15.45 21.92
CA ALA A 180 3.00 -16.88 22.20
C ALA A 180 4.12 -17.39 23.13
N CYS A 181 5.30 -16.76 23.11
CA CYS A 181 6.39 -17.04 24.03
C CYS A 181 6.28 -16.32 25.39
N GLY A 182 5.21 -15.57 25.65
CA GLY A 182 4.99 -14.87 26.92
C GLY A 182 5.69 -13.52 27.07
N TYR A 183 6.24 -12.97 25.99
CA TYR A 183 6.95 -11.69 26.02
C TYR A 183 5.95 -10.54 26.17
N SER A 184 6.36 -9.47 26.83
CA SER A 184 5.74 -8.16 26.62
C SER A 184 6.25 -7.56 25.32
N VAL A 185 5.41 -6.84 24.60
CA VAL A 185 5.73 -6.29 23.28
C VAL A 185 5.38 -4.81 23.24
N ILE A 186 6.31 -3.99 22.78
CA ILE A 186 6.09 -2.60 22.38
C ILE A 186 6.35 -2.48 20.88
N VAL A 187 5.43 -1.87 20.14
CA VAL A 187 5.60 -1.50 18.74
C VAL A 187 5.53 0.02 18.64
N THR A 188 6.67 0.63 18.31
CA THR A 188 6.77 2.10 18.23
C THR A 188 6.12 2.62 16.96
N ASN A 189 5.72 3.90 16.98
CA ASN A 189 5.15 4.61 15.85
C ASN A 189 5.94 5.89 15.55
N THR A 190 7.25 5.74 15.33
CA THR A 190 8.22 6.86 15.31
C THR A 190 8.03 7.83 14.15
N ASN A 191 7.39 7.40 13.06
CA ASN A 191 7.11 8.24 11.89
C ASN A 191 5.69 8.83 11.93
N LEU A 192 4.96 8.70 13.05
CA LEU A 192 3.67 9.35 13.21
C LEU A 192 3.89 10.86 13.34
N HIS A 193 3.64 11.57 12.24
CA HIS A 193 3.56 13.02 12.22
C HIS A 193 2.09 13.41 12.20
N THR A 194 1.67 14.28 13.11
CA THR A 194 0.31 14.84 13.19
C THR A 194 0.02 15.86 12.08
N ASP A 195 0.99 16.18 11.23
CA ASP A 195 0.81 17.08 10.08
C ASP A 195 0.30 16.30 8.88
N GLU A 196 -1.02 16.15 8.80
CA GLU A 196 -1.84 16.24 7.58
C GLU A 196 -3.28 15.78 7.92
N SER A 197 -4.16 16.75 8.18
CA SER A 197 -5.64 16.63 8.20
C SER A 197 -6.30 15.77 9.30
N SER A 198 -5.78 15.73 10.52
CA SER A 198 -6.38 14.98 11.62
C SER A 198 -7.52 15.73 12.35
N GLU A 199 -8.70 15.80 11.73
CA GLU A 199 -9.98 15.88 12.49
C GLU A 199 -10.43 14.49 13.00
N SER A 200 -9.90 13.39 12.43
CA SER A 200 -10.38 12.04 12.69
C SER A 200 -9.90 11.41 14.01
N VAL A 201 -8.71 11.79 14.51
CA VAL A 201 -8.15 11.22 15.75
C VAL A 201 -8.91 11.67 17.00
N LEU A 202 -9.49 12.87 16.98
CA LEU A 202 -10.28 13.41 18.10
C LEU A 202 -11.59 12.64 18.35
N ASN A 203 -12.11 11.91 17.36
CA ASN A 203 -13.40 11.23 17.46
C ASN A 203 -13.34 9.83 18.11
N ALA A 204 -12.17 9.18 18.14
CA ALA A 204 -12.00 7.90 18.82
C ALA A 204 -12.05 8.03 20.35
N THR A 205 -11.58 9.16 20.90
CA THR A 205 -11.53 9.43 22.35
C THR A 205 -12.91 9.68 22.98
N LYS A 206 -13.95 9.94 22.17
CA LYS A 206 -15.32 10.16 22.66
C LYS A 206 -16.07 8.87 23.03
N ARG A 207 -15.55 7.68 22.70
CA ARG A 207 -16.22 6.39 22.98
C ARG A 207 -15.75 5.66 24.24
N ILE A 208 -14.79 6.22 24.98
CA ILE A 208 -14.23 5.61 26.20
C ILE A 208 -14.42 6.55 27.42
N ARG A 209 -15.53 7.27 27.46
CA ARG A 209 -15.99 7.96 28.68
C ARG A 209 -17.40 7.53 29.00
#